data_AF-A0A2R7SFX6-F1
#
_entry.id   AF-A0A2R7SFX6-F1
#
_cell.length_a   1.000
_cell.length_b   1.000
_cell.length_c   1.000
_cell.angle_alpha   90.00
_cell.angle_beta   90.00
_cell.angle_gamma   90.00
#
_symmetry.space_group_name_H-M   'P 1'
#
loop_
_entity.id
_entity.type
_entity.pdbx_description
1 polymer ?
#
loop_
_entity_poly.entity_id
_entity_poly.type
_entity_poly.pdbx_seq_one_letter_code
_entity_poly.pdbx_strand_id
1 'polypeptide(L)'
;GYVNGFFYDANANAAGQSRGELMWMGDRLKASLAGSIRSFQMQTSWDANLRLEQIDVGGIPAGWVLEPGEVVNYVENHDNLTLFDNNAFRLPATTSREDRARVQILANAINAFSQGVAYFHAGTEALRSKSLDRNSYDSGDWFNKLDWTFSDNNFGVGLPPARDNADNWALARERLANPLIKPTANEIAWTRDAFRDLLQIRKSSTLLRLRNAADIKARLSFLNTGSGQEPTVLVGRLDGVGYPGAHFEELVYLINVDKADKQLTLPALAGRALALHPVHTAATAADKRAAQAGFDSATGTFRLPARTAVVFVGRPSPAH
;
A
#
# COMPACT_ATOMS: atom_id res chain seq x y z
N GLY A 1 3.29 -2.80 11.60
CA GLY A 1 2.08 -2.52 10.80
C GLY A 1 2.04 -3.44 9.59
N TYR A 2 0.94 -3.42 8.84
CA TYR A 2 0.69 -4.39 7.77
C TYR A 2 1.80 -4.47 6.72
N VAL A 3 2.33 -3.34 6.23
CA VAL A 3 3.39 -3.33 5.20
C VAL A 3 4.82 -3.49 5.73
N ASN A 4 5.01 -3.29 7.03
CA ASN A 4 6.34 -3.21 7.65
C ASN A 4 6.59 -4.31 8.70
N GLY A 5 6.14 -5.53 8.39
CA GLY A 5 6.61 -6.73 9.07
C GLY A 5 5.79 -7.22 10.26
N PHE A 6 4.60 -6.67 10.50
CA PHE A 6 3.75 -7.18 11.58
C PHE A 6 3.45 -8.66 11.37
N PHE A 7 3.75 -9.51 12.35
CA PHE A 7 3.69 -10.99 12.28
C PHE A 7 4.73 -11.66 11.36
N TYR A 8 4.95 -11.20 10.13
CA TYR A 8 5.79 -11.92 9.14
C TYR A 8 7.27 -11.47 9.06
N ASP A 9 7.65 -10.36 9.71
CA ASP A 9 9.02 -9.84 9.74
C ASP A 9 9.24 -8.97 11.00
N ALA A 10 9.05 -9.60 12.17
CA ALA A 10 9.12 -8.94 13.46
C ALA A 10 10.49 -8.25 13.70
N ASN A 11 10.46 -7.05 14.26
CA ASN A 11 11.67 -6.37 14.70
C ASN A 11 11.98 -6.71 16.18
N ALA A 12 13.17 -6.32 16.66
CA ALA A 12 13.62 -6.66 18.02
C ALA A 12 12.74 -6.08 19.16
N ASN A 13 11.96 -5.03 18.88
CA ASN A 13 11.14 -4.32 19.87
C ASN A 13 9.67 -4.73 19.82
N ALA A 14 9.26 -5.55 18.85
CA ALA A 14 7.89 -5.98 18.66
C ALA A 14 7.89 -7.40 18.09
N ALA A 15 7.70 -8.37 18.99
CA ALA A 15 7.51 -9.78 18.68
C ALA A 15 6.20 -10.29 19.31
N GLY A 16 5.78 -11.50 18.94
CA GLY A 16 4.61 -12.17 19.51
C GLY A 16 3.25 -11.75 18.93
N GLN A 17 3.25 -10.95 17.86
CA GLN A 17 2.03 -10.66 17.11
C GLN A 17 1.47 -11.94 16.48
N SER A 18 0.16 -12.08 16.50
CA SER A 18 -0.55 -13.24 15.97
C SER A 18 -0.96 -13.06 14.51
N ARG A 19 -1.19 -14.19 13.84
CA ARG A 19 -1.77 -14.22 12.49
C ARG A 19 -3.13 -13.51 12.46
N GLY A 20 -3.96 -13.70 13.49
CA GLY A 20 -5.27 -13.08 13.61
C GLY A 20 -5.22 -11.55 13.67
N GLU A 21 -4.26 -10.99 14.41
CA GLU A 21 -4.07 -9.53 14.45
C GLU A 21 -3.63 -8.96 13.10
N LEU A 22 -2.79 -9.67 12.34
CA LEU A 22 -2.43 -9.26 10.98
C LEU A 22 -3.65 -9.27 10.05
N MET A 23 -4.49 -10.30 10.15
CA MET A 23 -5.72 -10.40 9.36
C MET A 23 -6.71 -9.28 9.71
N TRP A 24 -6.82 -8.95 10.99
CA TRP A 24 -7.58 -7.81 11.47
C TRP A 24 -7.06 -6.48 10.89
N MET A 25 -5.75 -6.27 10.85
CA MET A 25 -5.17 -5.11 10.15
C MET A 25 -5.54 -5.11 8.66
N GLY A 26 -5.51 -6.29 8.02
CA GLY A 26 -5.93 -6.48 6.64
C GLY A 26 -7.38 -6.03 6.41
N ASP A 27 -8.31 -6.36 7.31
CA ASP A 27 -9.71 -5.95 7.20
C ASP A 27 -9.88 -4.43 7.32
N ARG A 28 -9.17 -3.79 8.24
CA ARG A 28 -9.16 -2.31 8.34
C ARG A 28 -8.66 -1.65 7.07
N LEU A 29 -7.66 -2.25 6.42
CA LEU A 29 -7.16 -1.78 5.14
C LEU A 29 -8.15 -2.04 4.00
N LYS A 30 -8.84 -3.19 3.98
CA LYS A 30 -9.93 -3.45 3.03
C LYS A 30 -11.07 -2.42 3.18
N ALA A 31 -11.43 -2.04 4.42
CA ALA A 31 -12.39 -0.96 4.66
C ALA A 31 -11.95 0.37 4.03
N SER A 32 -10.67 0.74 4.17
CA SER A 32 -10.09 1.95 3.55
C SER A 32 -10.01 1.84 2.02
N LEU A 33 -9.65 0.66 1.49
CA LEU A 33 -9.62 0.38 0.05
C LEU A 33 -11.01 0.50 -0.59
N ALA A 34 -12.08 0.19 0.15
CA ALA A 34 -13.46 0.41 -0.26
C ALA A 34 -13.94 1.85 -0.09
N GLY A 35 -13.05 2.79 0.22
CA GLY A 35 -13.37 4.21 0.39
C GLY A 35 -14.17 4.49 1.67
N SER A 36 -14.04 3.65 2.70
CA SER A 36 -14.71 3.81 4.00
C SER A 36 -16.23 4.02 3.92
N ILE A 37 -16.86 3.55 2.83
CA ILE A 37 -18.30 3.65 2.60
C ILE A 37 -19.02 2.82 3.66
N ARG A 38 -19.75 3.49 4.56
CA ARG A 38 -20.38 2.86 5.74
C ARG A 38 -21.27 1.66 5.39
N SER A 39 -21.92 1.73 4.22
CA SER A 39 -22.85 0.70 3.72
C SER A 39 -22.19 -0.39 2.86
N PHE A 40 -20.89 -0.31 2.57
CA PHE A 40 -20.18 -1.36 1.85
C PHE A 40 -20.08 -2.61 2.72
N GLN A 41 -20.29 -3.79 2.15
CA GLN A 41 -20.25 -5.06 2.87
C GLN A 41 -19.04 -5.89 2.44
N MET A 42 -18.35 -6.49 3.42
CA MET A 42 -17.26 -7.43 3.14
C MET A 42 -17.29 -8.62 4.10
N GLN A 43 -16.64 -9.71 3.69
CA GLN A 43 -16.35 -10.82 4.58
C GLN A 43 -15.10 -10.51 5.41
N THR A 44 -15.24 -10.58 6.72
CA THR A 44 -14.17 -10.34 7.72
C THR A 44 -13.26 -11.55 7.89
N SER A 45 -12.17 -11.39 8.63
CA SER A 45 -11.20 -12.44 8.95
C SER A 45 -11.74 -13.52 9.89
N TRP A 46 -12.91 -13.31 10.49
CA TRP A 46 -13.65 -14.31 11.27
C TRP A 46 -14.92 -14.79 10.56
N ASP A 47 -14.94 -14.68 9.23
CA ASP A 47 -15.96 -15.17 8.31
C ASP A 47 -17.35 -14.52 8.44
N ALA A 48 -17.50 -13.47 9.25
CA ALA A 48 -18.74 -12.69 9.27
C ALA A 48 -18.83 -11.76 8.06
N ASN A 49 -20.02 -11.65 7.48
CA ASN A 49 -20.33 -10.68 6.43
C ASN A 49 -20.95 -9.44 7.07
N LEU A 50 -20.20 -8.35 7.13
CA LEU A 50 -20.60 -7.13 7.83
C LEU A 50 -20.48 -5.90 6.94
N ARG A 51 -21.38 -4.95 7.13
CA ARG A 51 -21.18 -3.59 6.61
C ARG A 51 -20.03 -2.93 7.35
N LEU A 52 -19.31 -2.02 6.70
CA LEU A 52 -18.15 -1.36 7.31
C LEU A 52 -18.52 -0.58 8.59
N GLU A 53 -19.75 -0.07 8.68
CA GLU A 53 -20.25 0.59 9.90
C GLU A 53 -20.46 -0.34 11.10
N GLN A 54 -20.50 -1.65 10.87
CA GLN A 54 -20.70 -2.66 11.92
C GLN A 54 -19.37 -3.21 12.46
N ILE A 55 -18.24 -2.81 11.86
CA ILE A 55 -16.91 -3.27 12.23
C ILE A 55 -16.29 -2.21 13.15
N ASP A 56 -16.14 -2.53 14.44
CA ASP A 56 -15.55 -1.62 15.42
C ASP A 56 -14.01 -1.58 15.31
N VAL A 57 -13.44 -0.38 15.21
CA VAL A 57 -12.00 -0.13 15.17
C VAL A 57 -11.61 0.76 16.35
N GLY A 58 -11.78 0.23 17.57
CA GLY A 58 -11.40 0.93 18.78
C GLY A 58 -12.42 2.00 19.17
N GLY A 59 -13.71 1.67 19.10
CA GLY A 59 -14.83 2.54 19.48
C GLY A 59 -15.39 3.40 18.34
N ILE A 60 -14.85 3.28 17.12
CA ILE A 60 -15.35 3.94 15.91
C ILE A 60 -15.56 2.94 14.78
N PRO A 61 -16.54 3.15 13.88
CA PRO A 61 -16.78 2.24 12.77
C PRO A 61 -15.66 2.29 11.72
N ALA A 62 -15.36 1.14 11.09
CA ALA A 62 -14.38 1.05 10.01
C ALA A 62 -14.81 1.84 8.75
N GLY A 63 -16.11 1.99 8.52
CA GLY A 63 -16.68 2.83 7.47
C GLY A 63 -17.70 3.81 8.02
N TRP A 64 -17.59 5.06 7.60
CA TRP A 64 -18.29 6.20 8.20
C TRP A 64 -18.81 7.20 7.17
N VAL A 65 -18.31 7.18 5.93
CA VAL A 65 -18.75 8.08 4.85
C VAL A 65 -19.93 7.51 4.06
N LEU A 66 -20.67 8.41 3.40
CA LEU A 66 -21.72 8.09 2.45
C LEU A 66 -21.20 7.97 1.02
N GLU A 67 -20.25 8.82 0.64
CA GLU A 67 -19.72 8.92 -0.71
C GLU A 67 -18.18 8.95 -0.71
N PRO A 68 -17.52 8.44 -1.78
CA PRO A 68 -16.07 8.35 -1.81
C PRO A 68 -15.38 9.73 -1.81
N GLY A 69 -16.09 10.79 -2.20
CA GLY A 69 -15.59 12.16 -2.13
C GLY A 69 -15.40 12.69 -0.71
N GLU A 70 -15.95 12.02 0.31
CA GLU A 70 -15.92 12.44 1.71
C GLU A 70 -14.74 11.86 2.49
N VAL A 71 -13.95 10.97 1.88
CA VAL A 71 -12.78 10.34 2.51
C VAL A 71 -11.49 10.74 1.80
N VAL A 72 -10.47 11.06 2.61
CA VAL A 72 -9.10 11.28 2.15
C VAL A 72 -8.20 10.21 2.74
N ASN A 73 -7.72 9.31 1.89
CA ASN A 73 -6.81 8.24 2.26
C ASN A 73 -5.35 8.73 2.19
N TYR A 74 -4.57 8.38 3.20
CA TYR A 74 -3.15 8.69 3.27
C TYR A 74 -2.40 7.70 4.16
N VAL A 75 -1.08 7.60 3.93
CA VAL A 75 -0.16 6.77 4.72
C VAL A 75 0.89 7.60 5.47
N GLU A 76 1.00 8.89 5.12
CA GLU A 76 1.78 9.91 5.81
C GLU A 76 1.25 11.31 5.48
N ASN A 77 1.55 12.29 6.33
CA ASN A 77 1.24 13.71 6.14
C ASN A 77 2.39 14.56 6.71
N HIS A 78 2.23 15.89 6.72
CA HIS A 78 3.19 16.82 7.28
C HIS A 78 3.37 16.63 8.80
N ASP A 79 2.28 16.37 9.53
CA ASP A 79 2.35 16.01 10.94
C ASP A 79 2.81 14.56 11.13
N ASN A 80 3.44 14.29 12.28
CA ASN A 80 4.07 13.01 12.60
C ASN A 80 5.31 12.72 11.75
N LEU A 81 5.85 11.50 11.90
CA LEU A 81 6.96 10.99 11.10
C LEU A 81 6.54 10.85 9.63
N THR A 82 7.49 11.09 8.72
CA THR A 82 7.33 10.64 7.33
C THR A 82 7.19 9.12 7.27
N LEU A 83 6.68 8.58 6.17
CA LEU A 83 6.55 7.13 6.00
C LEU A 83 7.94 6.44 6.04
N PHE A 84 8.95 7.07 5.45
CA PHE A 84 10.33 6.58 5.49
C PHE A 84 10.86 6.52 6.93
N ASP A 85 10.67 7.60 7.70
CA ASP A 85 11.12 7.66 9.09
C ASP A 85 10.35 6.69 10.00
N ASN A 86 9.05 6.50 9.75
CA ASN A 86 8.28 5.46 10.41
C ASN A 86 8.87 4.07 10.13
N ASN A 87 9.18 3.77 8.86
CA ASN A 87 9.78 2.50 8.44
C ASN A 87 11.20 2.30 9.00
N ALA A 88 11.96 3.37 9.28
CA ALA A 88 13.24 3.28 9.98
C ALA A 88 13.08 2.70 11.41
N PHE A 89 11.97 2.99 12.08
CA PHE A 89 11.66 2.40 13.40
C PHE A 89 10.97 1.04 13.33
N ARG A 90 10.11 0.81 12.33
CA ARG A 90 9.22 -0.35 12.30
C ARG A 90 9.82 -1.58 11.61
N LEU A 91 10.66 -1.42 10.59
CA LEU A 91 11.29 -2.55 9.92
C LEU A 91 12.47 -3.09 10.76
N PRO A 92 12.80 -4.39 10.66
CA PRO A 92 14.04 -4.91 11.21
C PRO A 92 15.25 -4.07 10.81
N ALA A 93 16.21 -3.90 11.72
CA ALA A 93 17.41 -3.08 11.46
C ALA A 93 18.25 -3.63 10.30
N THR A 94 18.12 -4.93 10.00
CA THR A 94 18.81 -5.65 8.93
C THR A 94 18.10 -5.60 7.57
N THR A 95 16.88 -5.03 7.48
CA THR A 95 16.18 -4.87 6.19
C THR A 95 17.01 -3.99 5.26
N SER A 96 17.22 -4.46 4.03
CA SER A 96 18.01 -3.78 2.99
C SER A 96 17.38 -2.46 2.55
N ARG A 97 18.17 -1.58 1.91
CA ARG A 97 17.67 -0.32 1.33
C ARG A 97 16.61 -0.58 0.26
N GLU A 98 16.83 -1.56 -0.61
CA GLU A 98 15.86 -1.96 -1.64
C GLU A 98 14.52 -2.39 -1.01
N ASP A 99 14.54 -3.26 0.00
CA ASP A 99 13.31 -3.73 0.62
C ASP A 99 12.58 -2.61 1.38
N ARG A 100 13.31 -1.66 1.97
CA ARG A 100 12.72 -0.45 2.57
C ARG A 100 12.00 0.40 1.51
N ALA A 101 12.63 0.60 0.35
CA ALA A 101 12.02 1.29 -0.77
C ALA A 101 10.76 0.56 -1.28
N ARG A 102 10.80 -0.77 -1.34
CA ARG A 102 9.63 -1.59 -1.71
C ARG A 102 8.49 -1.46 -0.70
N VAL A 103 8.79 -1.46 0.59
CA VAL A 103 7.78 -1.24 1.65
C VAL A 103 7.13 0.14 1.54
N GLN A 104 7.89 1.18 1.20
CA GLN A 104 7.34 2.50 0.87
C GLN A 104 6.32 2.40 -0.27
N ILE A 105 6.70 1.73 -1.37
CA ILE A 105 5.83 1.55 -2.54
C ILE A 105 4.60 0.70 -2.23
N LEU A 106 4.69 -0.30 -1.36
CA LEU A 106 3.53 -1.09 -0.94
C LEU A 106 2.48 -0.24 -0.21
N ALA A 107 2.90 0.62 0.72
CA ALA A 107 2.00 1.57 1.37
C ALA A 107 1.39 2.56 0.36
N ASN A 108 2.21 3.10 -0.55
CA ASN A 108 1.73 3.98 -1.61
C ASN A 108 0.76 3.26 -2.57
N ALA A 109 0.95 1.96 -2.83
CA ALA A 109 0.06 1.17 -3.66
C ALA A 109 -1.31 0.96 -2.99
N ILE A 110 -1.35 0.66 -1.69
CA ILE A 110 -2.61 0.58 -0.93
C ILE A 110 -3.38 1.91 -1.06
N ASN A 111 -2.69 3.03 -0.90
CA ASN A 111 -3.33 4.34 -1.05
C ASN A 111 -3.77 4.61 -2.50
N ALA A 112 -2.89 4.36 -3.48
CA ALA A 112 -3.16 4.57 -4.90
C ALA A 112 -4.24 3.65 -5.47
N PHE A 113 -4.53 2.50 -4.85
CA PHE A 113 -5.59 1.60 -5.28
C PHE A 113 -6.89 1.76 -4.47
N SER A 114 -6.88 2.58 -3.42
CA SER A 114 -8.08 2.88 -2.64
C SER A 114 -9.12 3.67 -3.44
N GLN A 115 -10.39 3.36 -3.20
CA GLN A 115 -11.50 4.25 -3.58
C GLN A 115 -11.49 5.50 -2.68
N GLY A 116 -12.03 6.60 -3.22
CA GLY A 116 -11.98 7.91 -2.56
C GLY A 116 -10.78 8.77 -2.98
N VAL A 117 -10.50 9.82 -2.20
CA VAL A 117 -9.44 10.78 -2.50
C VAL A 117 -8.10 10.23 -2.00
N ALA A 118 -7.17 9.95 -2.90
CA ALA A 118 -5.81 9.55 -2.54
C ALA A 118 -4.96 10.80 -2.32
N TYR A 119 -4.42 10.96 -1.11
CA TYR A 119 -3.52 12.04 -0.72
C TYR A 119 -2.10 11.53 -0.53
N PHE A 120 -1.11 12.29 -1.01
CA PHE A 120 0.31 11.98 -0.88
C PHE A 120 1.06 13.20 -0.35
N HIS A 121 1.84 12.99 0.71
CA HIS A 121 2.74 14.01 1.24
C HIS A 121 3.91 14.24 0.29
N ALA A 122 4.29 15.51 0.08
CA ALA A 122 5.41 15.87 -0.79
C ALA A 122 6.71 15.18 -0.33
N GLY A 123 7.36 14.47 -1.26
CA GLY A 123 8.59 13.71 -1.04
C GLY A 123 8.38 12.24 -0.68
N THR A 124 7.14 11.75 -0.56
CA THR A 124 6.87 10.31 -0.37
C THR A 124 7.45 9.46 -1.51
N GLU A 125 7.44 10.02 -2.72
CA GLU A 125 7.99 9.45 -3.95
C GLU A 125 9.52 9.41 -3.95
N ALA A 126 10.17 10.17 -3.06
CA ALA A 126 11.62 10.30 -2.97
C ALA A 126 12.16 9.80 -1.62
N LEU A 127 11.42 8.96 -0.90
CA LEU A 127 11.79 8.42 0.41
C LEU A 127 12.07 9.50 1.46
N ARG A 128 11.41 10.67 1.38
CA ARG A 128 11.70 11.83 2.23
C ARG A 128 11.79 11.48 3.71
N SER A 129 12.84 11.96 4.35
CA SER A 129 13.05 11.92 5.79
C SER A 129 13.02 13.33 6.37
N LYS A 130 12.64 13.41 7.64
CA LYS A 130 12.84 14.60 8.49
C LYS A 130 13.85 14.29 9.60
N SER A 131 14.77 13.36 9.34
CA SER A 131 15.72 12.81 10.31
C SER A 131 15.03 12.33 11.59
N LEU A 132 13.89 11.65 11.44
CA LEU A 132 13.07 11.09 12.53
C LEU A 132 12.32 12.11 13.38
N ASP A 133 12.17 13.36 12.91
CA ASP A 133 11.34 14.36 13.59
C ASP A 133 9.84 14.04 13.45
N ARG A 134 9.14 13.89 14.57
CA ARG A 134 7.69 13.66 14.60
C ARG A 134 6.85 14.94 14.59
N ASN A 135 7.43 16.11 14.77
CA ASN A 135 6.68 17.37 14.82
C ASN A 135 7.52 18.54 14.28
N SER A 136 7.69 18.56 12.95
CA SER A 136 8.70 19.41 12.31
C SER A 136 8.22 20.82 11.95
N TYR A 137 7.11 21.30 12.53
CA TYR A 137 6.48 22.58 12.16
C TYR A 137 7.42 23.79 12.32
N ASP A 138 8.39 23.69 13.25
CA ASP A 138 9.36 24.73 13.59
C ASP A 138 10.80 24.18 13.66
N SER A 139 11.10 23.19 12.81
CA SER A 139 12.42 22.57 12.72
C SER A 139 13.28 23.14 11.58
N GLY A 140 12.81 24.23 10.96
CA GLY A 140 13.49 24.96 9.88
C GLY A 140 13.73 24.14 8.61
N ASP A 141 14.47 24.73 7.68
CA ASP A 141 14.79 24.11 6.38
C ASP A 141 15.64 22.85 6.52
N TRP A 142 16.50 22.79 7.55
CA TRP A 142 17.44 21.69 7.77
C TRP A 142 16.73 20.33 7.90
N PHE A 143 15.74 20.24 8.79
CA PHE A 143 14.99 18.99 8.98
C PHE A 143 13.86 18.81 7.96
N ASN A 144 13.36 19.89 7.34
CA ASN A 144 12.24 19.81 6.39
C ASN A 144 12.65 19.69 4.92
N LYS A 145 13.95 19.67 4.62
CA LYS A 145 14.51 19.68 3.26
C LYS A 145 13.81 18.69 2.31
N LEU A 146 13.51 19.18 1.11
CA LEU A 146 13.15 18.39 -0.06
C LEU A 146 14.28 18.53 -1.08
N ASP A 147 15.00 17.44 -1.34
CA ASP A 147 16.10 17.43 -2.32
C ASP A 147 15.60 17.01 -3.71
N TRP A 148 15.31 17.98 -4.56
CA TRP A 148 14.88 17.74 -5.94
C TRP A 148 15.99 17.31 -6.90
N THR A 149 17.25 17.26 -6.44
CA THR A 149 18.32 16.62 -7.21
C THR A 149 18.24 15.09 -7.14
N PHE A 150 17.42 14.55 -6.21
CA PHE A 150 17.29 13.13 -5.91
C PHE A 150 18.61 12.46 -5.47
N SER A 151 19.53 13.24 -4.90
CA SER A 151 20.83 12.76 -4.44
C SER A 151 20.79 12.19 -3.01
N ASP A 152 19.93 12.74 -2.16
CA ASP A 152 19.76 12.38 -0.75
C ASP A 152 18.29 12.54 -0.33
N ASN A 153 17.85 11.85 0.73
CA ASN A 153 16.47 11.92 1.22
C ASN A 153 16.31 12.73 2.53
N ASN A 154 17.38 13.36 3.00
CA ASN A 154 17.50 14.07 4.28
C ASN A 154 17.58 13.19 5.54
N PHE A 155 17.78 11.87 5.40
CA PHE A 155 17.96 10.99 6.56
C PHE A 155 19.38 11.09 7.12
N GLY A 156 19.51 11.11 8.45
CA GLY A 156 20.81 11.10 9.11
C GLY A 156 21.45 12.49 9.25
N VAL A 157 20.68 13.58 9.17
CA VAL A 157 21.20 14.97 9.29
C VAL A 157 21.28 15.48 10.73
N GLY A 158 21.22 14.57 11.71
CA GLY A 158 21.27 14.85 13.14
C GLY A 158 20.04 14.35 13.89
N LEU A 159 20.12 14.37 15.22
CA LEU A 159 18.95 14.12 16.08
C LEU A 159 17.96 15.28 15.92
N PRO A 160 16.65 14.99 15.80
CA PRO A 160 15.62 16.03 15.66
C PRO A 160 15.46 16.84 16.95
N PRO A 161 14.87 18.06 16.90
CA PRO A 161 14.79 18.95 18.05
C PRO A 161 14.19 18.31 19.31
N ALA A 162 14.80 18.64 20.47
CA ALA A 162 14.53 17.97 21.74
C ALA A 162 13.08 18.11 22.21
N ARG A 163 12.47 19.28 21.97
CA ARG A 163 11.13 19.67 22.45
C ARG A 163 10.12 18.54 22.32
N ASP A 164 10.11 17.91 21.14
CA ASP A 164 9.13 16.89 20.80
C ASP A 164 9.78 15.50 20.60
N ASN A 165 11.10 15.34 20.62
CA ASN A 165 11.73 14.08 20.20
C ASN A 165 12.71 13.46 21.21
N ALA A 166 13.04 14.15 22.31
CA ALA A 166 14.08 13.72 23.24
C ALA A 166 13.78 12.36 23.92
N ASP A 167 12.50 12.05 24.12
CA ASP A 167 12.01 10.77 24.66
C ASP A 167 12.43 9.56 23.80
N ASN A 168 12.62 9.75 22.49
CA ASN A 168 12.97 8.70 21.55
C ASN A 168 14.42 8.78 21.04
N TRP A 169 15.23 9.71 21.53
CA TRP A 169 16.59 9.95 21.01
C TRP A 169 17.54 8.77 21.12
N ALA A 170 17.40 7.92 22.15
CA ALA A 170 18.23 6.72 22.28
C ALA A 170 18.05 5.79 21.07
N LEU A 171 16.80 5.47 20.74
CA LEU A 171 16.47 4.65 19.58
C LEU A 171 16.79 5.39 18.26
N ALA A 172 16.51 6.68 18.17
CA ALA A 172 16.81 7.49 16.99
C ALA A 172 18.32 7.46 16.67
N ARG A 173 19.18 7.56 17.68
CA ARG A 173 20.65 7.50 17.50
C ARG A 173 21.08 6.19 16.85
N GLU A 174 20.55 5.07 17.31
CA GLU A 174 20.83 3.76 16.70
C GLU A 174 20.38 3.70 15.23
N ARG A 175 19.19 4.24 14.93
CA ARG A 175 18.64 4.20 13.57
C ARG A 175 19.39 5.13 12.62
N LEU A 176 19.72 6.35 13.05
CA LEU A 176 20.47 7.31 12.24
C LEU A 176 21.91 6.84 11.94
N ALA A 177 22.50 6.04 12.84
CA ALA A 177 23.82 5.45 12.64
C ALA A 177 23.83 4.23 11.72
N ASN A 178 22.67 3.65 11.37
CA ASN A 178 22.60 2.42 10.59
C ASN A 178 22.70 2.70 9.07
N PRO A 179 23.79 2.29 8.40
CA PRO A 179 23.98 2.57 6.98
C PRO A 179 22.97 1.84 6.08
N LEU A 180 22.34 0.75 6.54
CA LEU A 180 21.32 0.03 5.77
C LEU A 180 19.98 0.78 5.67
N ILE A 181 19.77 1.81 6.50
CA ILE A 181 18.54 2.61 6.47
C ILE A 181 18.65 3.72 5.44
N LYS A 182 19.75 4.49 5.46
CA LYS A 182 19.94 5.64 4.56
C LYS A 182 19.93 5.17 3.09
N PRO A 183 18.99 5.64 2.24
CA PRO A 183 18.94 5.28 0.84
C PRO A 183 20.08 5.97 0.07
N THR A 184 20.39 5.44 -1.10
CA THR A 184 21.24 6.13 -2.08
C THR A 184 20.36 6.74 -3.17
N ALA A 185 20.97 7.48 -4.11
CA ALA A 185 20.27 7.96 -5.31
C ALA A 185 19.58 6.83 -6.10
N ASN A 186 20.07 5.59 -6.00
CA ASN A 186 19.46 4.44 -6.68
C ASN A 186 18.07 4.13 -6.13
N GLU A 187 17.94 3.98 -4.80
CA GLU A 187 16.64 3.70 -4.19
C GLU A 187 15.69 4.89 -4.34
N ILE A 188 16.18 6.13 -4.23
CA ILE A 188 15.37 7.33 -4.42
C ILE A 188 14.81 7.39 -5.85
N ALA A 189 15.66 7.19 -6.87
CA ALA A 189 15.22 7.17 -8.26
C ALA A 189 14.24 6.01 -8.53
N TRP A 190 14.52 4.82 -8.00
CA TRP A 190 13.63 3.67 -8.14
C TRP A 190 12.26 3.93 -7.50
N THR A 191 12.19 4.48 -6.27
CA THR A 191 10.92 4.81 -5.61
C THR A 191 10.16 5.86 -6.39
N ARG A 192 10.82 6.89 -6.92
CA ARG A 192 10.18 7.94 -7.73
C ARG A 192 9.51 7.34 -8.95
N ASP A 193 10.22 6.48 -9.67
CA ASP A 193 9.73 5.91 -10.92
C ASP A 193 8.67 4.84 -10.66
N ALA A 194 8.80 4.03 -9.59
CA ALA A 194 7.75 3.10 -9.15
C ALA A 194 6.48 3.82 -8.68
N PHE A 195 6.62 4.98 -8.01
CA PHE A 195 5.48 5.82 -7.64
C PHE A 195 4.76 6.38 -8.87
N ARG A 196 5.51 6.80 -9.90
CA ARG A 196 4.93 7.21 -11.19
C ARG A 196 4.16 6.07 -11.85
N ASP A 197 4.69 4.86 -11.83
CA ASP A 197 4.00 3.66 -12.34
C ASP A 197 2.65 3.45 -11.62
N LEU A 198 2.61 3.57 -10.28
CA LEU A 198 1.35 3.48 -9.51
C LEU A 198 0.33 4.55 -9.95
N LEU A 199 0.77 5.79 -10.17
CA LEU A 199 -0.12 6.86 -10.63
C LEU A 199 -0.59 6.64 -12.07
N GLN A 200 0.25 6.10 -12.95
CA GLN A 200 -0.14 5.73 -14.31
C GLN A 200 -1.22 4.64 -14.29
N ILE A 201 -1.09 3.64 -13.41
CA ILE A 201 -2.11 2.59 -13.20
C ILE A 201 -3.40 3.21 -12.66
N ARG A 202 -3.35 4.06 -11.63
CA ARG A 202 -4.56 4.72 -11.09
C ARG A 202 -5.26 5.60 -12.14
N LYS A 203 -4.48 6.25 -13.02
CA LYS A 203 -5.00 7.11 -14.09
C LYS A 203 -5.60 6.29 -15.23
N SER A 204 -5.07 5.11 -15.54
CA SER A 204 -5.43 4.31 -16.72
C SER A 204 -6.86 3.78 -16.68
N SER A 205 -7.52 3.76 -15.53
CA SER A 205 -8.89 3.26 -15.37
C SER A 205 -9.69 4.08 -14.36
N THR A 206 -10.97 4.35 -14.65
CA THR A 206 -11.91 4.90 -13.66
C THR A 206 -12.31 3.89 -12.59
N LEU A 207 -11.99 2.60 -12.75
CA LEU A 207 -12.27 1.57 -11.74
C LEU A 207 -11.54 1.78 -10.42
N LEU A 208 -10.38 2.44 -10.43
CA LEU A 208 -9.67 2.80 -9.21
C LEU A 208 -10.18 4.13 -8.60
N ARG A 209 -11.17 4.77 -9.23
CA ARG A 209 -11.73 6.08 -8.88
C ARG A 209 -13.25 6.12 -9.15
N LEU A 210 -13.96 5.11 -8.66
CA LEU A 210 -15.41 4.99 -8.82
C LEU A 210 -16.10 6.22 -8.23
N ARG A 211 -17.15 6.68 -8.92
CA ARG A 211 -17.70 8.03 -8.71
C ARG A 211 -18.57 8.15 -7.48
N ASN A 212 -19.25 7.08 -7.09
CA ASN A 212 -20.19 7.08 -5.99
C ASN A 212 -20.19 5.72 -5.25
N ALA A 213 -20.82 5.70 -4.07
CA ALA A 213 -20.92 4.52 -3.24
C ALA A 213 -21.69 3.35 -3.88
N ALA A 214 -22.67 3.63 -4.75
CA ALA A 214 -23.40 2.58 -5.45
C ALA A 214 -22.49 1.83 -6.44
N ASP A 215 -21.67 2.56 -7.20
CA ASP A 215 -20.66 1.99 -8.09
C ASP A 215 -19.66 1.13 -7.31
N ILE A 216 -19.16 1.63 -6.18
CA ILE A 216 -18.20 0.90 -5.33
C ILE A 216 -18.82 -0.42 -4.86
N LYS A 217 -20.03 -0.39 -4.32
CA LYS A 217 -20.72 -1.60 -3.84
C LYS A 217 -21.04 -2.59 -4.96
N ALA A 218 -21.35 -2.10 -6.16
CA ALA A 218 -21.68 -2.95 -7.29
C ALA A 218 -20.45 -3.59 -7.94
N ARG A 219 -19.30 -2.91 -7.90
CA ARG A 219 -18.16 -3.26 -8.76
C ARG A 219 -16.93 -3.72 -7.99
N LEU A 220 -16.74 -3.27 -6.75
CA LEU A 220 -15.61 -3.70 -5.92
C LEU A 220 -15.99 -4.95 -5.11
N SER A 221 -15.15 -5.97 -5.21
CA SER A 221 -15.18 -7.13 -4.32
C SER A 221 -13.78 -7.42 -3.79
N PHE A 222 -13.67 -7.76 -2.51
CA PHE A 222 -12.42 -8.30 -1.98
C PHE A 222 -12.39 -9.81 -2.15
N LEU A 223 -11.24 -10.31 -2.59
CA LEU A 223 -10.93 -11.74 -2.61
C LEU A 223 -9.86 -12.01 -1.55
N ASN A 224 -9.53 -13.29 -1.31
CA ASN A 224 -8.63 -13.66 -0.22
C ASN A 224 -9.13 -13.12 1.13
N THR A 225 -10.38 -13.44 1.46
CA THR A 225 -11.07 -13.05 2.70
C THR A 225 -11.35 -14.27 3.58
N GLY A 226 -11.91 -14.05 4.77
CA GLY A 226 -12.24 -15.12 5.69
C GLY A 226 -11.06 -15.60 6.55
N SER A 227 -11.33 -16.59 7.41
CA SER A 227 -10.32 -17.15 8.34
C SER A 227 -9.22 -17.95 7.62
N GLY A 228 -9.48 -18.40 6.40
CA GLY A 228 -8.56 -19.13 5.53
C GLY A 228 -7.62 -18.28 4.67
N GLN A 229 -7.78 -16.95 4.64
CA GLN A 229 -6.99 -16.07 3.74
C GLN A 229 -5.47 -16.16 3.95
N GLU A 230 -4.68 -15.91 2.91
CA GLU A 230 -3.26 -15.58 3.06
C GLU A 230 -3.14 -14.17 3.66
N PRO A 231 -2.77 -14.02 4.95
CA PRO A 231 -2.87 -12.74 5.66
C PRO A 231 -1.96 -11.63 5.10
N THR A 232 -0.90 -11.98 4.37
CA THR A 232 0.07 -11.04 3.79
C THR A 232 -0.28 -10.57 2.38
N VAL A 233 -1.45 -10.97 1.85
CA VAL A 233 -1.88 -10.58 0.51
C VAL A 233 -3.24 -9.89 0.55
N LEU A 234 -3.32 -8.64 0.08
CA LEU A 234 -4.59 -7.97 -0.18
C LEU A 234 -4.99 -8.20 -1.64
N VAL A 235 -6.26 -8.53 -1.89
CA VAL A 235 -6.79 -8.70 -3.25
C VAL A 235 -8.09 -7.95 -3.41
N GLY A 236 -8.14 -7.03 -4.39
CA GLY A 236 -9.37 -6.39 -4.82
C GLY A 236 -9.65 -6.66 -6.29
N ARG A 237 -10.91 -6.94 -6.60
CA ARG A 237 -11.44 -7.16 -7.94
C ARG A 237 -12.46 -6.09 -8.24
N LEU A 238 -12.33 -5.48 -9.42
CA LEU A 238 -13.18 -4.40 -9.91
C LEU A 238 -13.80 -4.81 -11.25
N ASP A 239 -15.13 -4.74 -11.33
CA ASP A 239 -15.92 -4.99 -12.54
C ASP A 239 -16.08 -3.70 -13.37
N GLY A 240 -15.53 -3.70 -14.58
CA GLY A 240 -15.58 -2.60 -15.53
C GLY A 240 -16.62 -2.72 -16.62
N VAL A 241 -17.39 -3.82 -16.68
CA VAL A 241 -18.40 -4.00 -17.72
C VAL A 241 -19.43 -2.88 -17.64
N GLY A 242 -19.60 -2.19 -18.78
CA GLY A 242 -20.52 -1.06 -18.92
C GLY A 242 -20.16 0.18 -18.07
N TYR A 243 -18.94 0.28 -17.52
CA TYR A 243 -18.55 1.46 -16.73
C TYR A 243 -17.77 2.49 -17.57
N PRO A 244 -18.21 3.76 -17.63
CA PRO A 244 -17.53 4.79 -18.40
C PRO A 244 -16.07 4.99 -17.97
N GLY A 245 -15.14 4.89 -18.92
CA GLY A 245 -13.71 5.07 -18.69
C GLY A 245 -13.03 3.93 -17.94
N ALA A 246 -13.66 2.75 -17.81
CA ALA A 246 -13.01 1.61 -17.15
C ALA A 246 -11.80 1.08 -17.93
N HIS A 247 -11.81 1.21 -19.27
CA HIS A 247 -10.78 0.71 -20.20
C HIS A 247 -10.53 -0.81 -20.19
N PHE A 248 -10.94 -1.51 -19.14
CA PHE A 248 -10.80 -2.93 -18.93
C PHE A 248 -12.13 -3.49 -18.42
N GLU A 249 -12.51 -4.70 -18.84
CA GLU A 249 -13.71 -5.37 -18.30
C GLU A 249 -13.53 -5.78 -16.85
N GLU A 250 -12.30 -6.04 -16.46
CA GLU A 250 -11.95 -6.51 -15.13
C GLU A 250 -10.58 -5.96 -14.74
N LEU A 251 -10.45 -5.49 -13.50
CA LEU A 251 -9.18 -5.11 -12.91
C LEU A 251 -9.02 -5.83 -11.58
N VAL A 252 -7.92 -6.56 -11.40
CA VAL A 252 -7.59 -7.26 -10.16
C VAL A 252 -6.25 -6.77 -9.66
N TYR A 253 -6.22 -6.13 -8.50
CA TYR A 253 -4.98 -5.76 -7.83
C TYR A 253 -4.64 -6.76 -6.73
N LEU A 254 -3.37 -7.11 -6.61
CA LEU A 254 -2.82 -7.97 -5.56
C LEU A 254 -1.62 -7.28 -4.94
N ILE A 255 -1.59 -7.19 -3.60
CA ILE A 255 -0.50 -6.55 -2.85
C ILE A 255 0.09 -7.59 -1.90
N ASN A 256 1.23 -8.17 -2.26
CA ASN A 256 1.99 -9.09 -1.40
C ASN A 256 2.97 -8.28 -0.54
N VAL A 257 2.73 -8.23 0.76
CA VAL A 257 3.61 -7.52 1.71
C VAL A 257 4.70 -8.41 2.33
N ASP A 258 4.62 -9.72 2.11
CA ASP A 258 5.56 -10.71 2.63
C ASP A 258 6.94 -10.58 1.98
N LYS A 259 7.96 -11.10 2.68
CA LYS A 259 9.32 -11.31 2.20
C LYS A 259 9.45 -12.51 1.28
N ALA A 260 8.46 -13.38 1.28
CA ALA A 260 8.40 -14.55 0.41
C ALA A 260 7.46 -14.32 -0.79
N ASP A 261 7.77 -14.99 -1.89
CA ASP A 261 6.84 -15.16 -2.99
C ASP A 261 5.60 -15.91 -2.49
N LYS A 262 4.44 -15.58 -3.07
CA LYS A 262 3.17 -16.21 -2.75
C LYS A 262 2.56 -16.83 -3.99
N GLN A 263 1.91 -17.97 -3.78
CA GLN A 263 0.99 -18.55 -4.74
C GLN A 263 -0.40 -18.53 -4.13
N LEU A 264 -1.37 -17.99 -4.84
CA LEU A 264 -2.73 -17.83 -4.35
C LEU A 264 -3.72 -18.27 -5.42
N THR A 265 -4.47 -19.34 -5.14
CA THR A 265 -5.54 -19.82 -6.01
C THR A 265 -6.85 -19.14 -5.63
N LEU A 266 -7.45 -18.44 -6.58
CA LEU A 266 -8.74 -17.78 -6.45
C LEU A 266 -9.72 -18.40 -7.45
N PRO A 267 -10.44 -19.47 -7.08
CA PRO A 267 -11.29 -20.22 -8.01
C PRO A 267 -12.35 -19.37 -8.71
N ALA A 268 -12.83 -18.30 -8.07
CA ALA A 268 -13.76 -17.33 -8.66
C ALA A 268 -13.22 -16.62 -9.92
N LEU A 269 -11.90 -16.68 -10.15
CA LEU A 269 -11.23 -16.10 -11.32
C LEU A 269 -10.79 -17.18 -12.33
N ALA A 270 -11.05 -18.46 -12.10
CA ALA A 270 -10.78 -19.49 -13.09
C ALA A 270 -11.56 -19.21 -14.40
N GLY A 271 -10.94 -19.50 -15.54
CA GLY A 271 -11.46 -19.23 -16.88
C GLY A 271 -11.35 -17.77 -17.33
N ARG A 272 -10.94 -16.83 -16.47
CA ARG A 272 -10.75 -15.42 -16.86
C ARG A 272 -9.51 -15.26 -17.73
N ALA A 273 -9.56 -14.32 -18.67
CA ALA A 273 -8.44 -13.97 -19.54
C ALA A 273 -7.69 -12.74 -18.99
N LEU A 274 -7.11 -12.88 -17.80
CA LEU A 274 -6.35 -11.80 -17.15
C LEU A 274 -4.90 -11.77 -17.63
N ALA A 275 -4.40 -10.57 -17.90
CA ALA A 275 -2.99 -10.32 -18.20
C ALA A 275 -2.44 -9.25 -17.26
N LEU A 276 -1.13 -9.25 -17.03
CA LEU A 276 -0.49 -8.22 -16.21
C LEU A 276 -0.70 -6.84 -16.86
N HIS A 277 -1.01 -5.82 -16.06
CA HIS A 277 -1.29 -4.48 -16.55
C HIS A 277 -0.10 -3.93 -17.36
N PRO A 278 -0.32 -3.24 -18.50
CA PRO A 278 0.75 -2.82 -19.41
C PRO A 278 1.87 -1.99 -18.76
N VAL A 279 1.56 -1.22 -17.71
CA VAL A 279 2.58 -0.47 -16.95
C VAL A 279 3.63 -1.39 -16.34
N HIS A 280 3.27 -2.57 -15.82
CA HIS A 280 4.25 -3.50 -15.24
C HIS A 280 5.11 -4.21 -16.28
N THR A 281 4.64 -4.32 -17.53
CA THR A 281 5.37 -4.97 -18.63
C THR A 281 6.11 -3.99 -19.53
N ALA A 282 5.94 -2.68 -19.32
CA ALA A 282 6.62 -1.66 -20.09
C ALA A 282 8.15 -1.74 -19.92
N ALA A 283 8.90 -1.46 -21.00
CA ALA A 283 10.35 -1.37 -20.95
C ALA A 283 10.83 -0.34 -19.91
N THR A 284 10.04 0.72 -19.70
CA THR A 284 10.28 1.80 -18.74
C THR A 284 9.80 1.50 -17.33
N ALA A 285 9.13 0.36 -17.07
CA ALA A 285 8.63 0.02 -15.73
C ALA A 285 9.78 0.02 -14.71
N ALA A 286 9.61 0.69 -13.58
CA ALA A 286 10.64 0.81 -12.56
C ALA A 286 10.86 -0.51 -11.82
N ASP A 287 9.78 -1.17 -11.41
CA ASP A 287 9.86 -2.44 -10.70
C ASP A 287 9.86 -3.63 -11.66
N LYS A 288 11.06 -4.08 -12.03
CA LYS A 288 11.23 -5.30 -12.85
C LYS A 288 10.80 -6.59 -12.12
N ARG A 289 10.66 -6.57 -10.79
CA ARG A 289 10.16 -7.72 -10.02
C ARG A 289 8.68 -7.95 -10.32
N ALA A 290 7.89 -6.89 -10.48
CA ALA A 290 6.46 -7.00 -10.79
C ALA A 290 6.15 -7.77 -12.08
N ALA A 291 7.04 -7.70 -13.08
CA ALA A 291 6.90 -8.42 -14.35
C ALA A 291 6.98 -9.95 -14.22
N GLN A 292 7.47 -10.45 -13.08
CA GLN A 292 7.54 -11.89 -12.79
C GLN A 292 6.20 -12.45 -12.25
N ALA A 293 5.26 -11.57 -11.91
CA ALA A 293 3.93 -11.99 -11.50
C ALA A 293 3.21 -12.70 -12.65
N GLY A 294 2.44 -13.73 -12.31
CA GLY A 294 1.76 -14.55 -13.31
C GLY A 294 0.36 -14.94 -12.88
N PHE A 295 -0.46 -15.27 -13.87
CA PHE A 295 -1.81 -15.79 -13.66
C PHE A 295 -2.00 -17.04 -14.52
N ASP A 296 -2.48 -18.11 -13.91
CA ASP A 296 -2.93 -19.32 -14.58
C ASP A 296 -4.46 -19.31 -14.66
N SER A 297 -4.98 -19.11 -15.88
CA SER A 297 -6.42 -19.04 -16.13
C SER A 297 -7.13 -20.36 -15.92
N ALA A 298 -6.47 -21.51 -16.02
CA ALA A 298 -7.14 -22.80 -15.85
C ALA A 298 -7.61 -23.00 -14.41
N THR A 299 -6.81 -22.53 -13.46
CA THR A 299 -7.05 -22.73 -12.02
C THR A 299 -7.45 -21.45 -11.28
N GLY A 300 -7.24 -20.28 -11.88
CA GLY A 300 -7.37 -19.00 -11.17
C GLY A 300 -6.19 -18.72 -10.23
N THR A 301 -5.01 -19.27 -10.51
CA THR A 301 -3.84 -19.18 -9.62
C THR A 301 -2.93 -18.02 -9.97
N PHE A 302 -2.67 -17.16 -9.00
CA PHE A 302 -1.70 -16.08 -9.08
C PHE A 302 -0.35 -16.52 -8.49
N ARG A 303 0.74 -16.10 -9.15
CA ARG A 303 2.10 -16.12 -8.61
C ARG A 303 2.53 -14.69 -8.37
N LEU A 304 2.89 -14.37 -7.13
CA LEU A 304 3.17 -13.02 -6.66
C LEU A 304 4.57 -12.95 -6.06
N PRO A 305 5.48 -12.17 -6.64
CA PRO A 305 6.79 -11.95 -6.04
C PRO A 305 6.71 -11.28 -4.67
N ALA A 306 7.71 -11.52 -3.83
CA ALA A 306 7.87 -10.88 -2.53
C ALA A 306 7.82 -9.34 -2.64
N ARG A 307 7.19 -8.70 -1.65
CA ARG A 307 7.08 -7.23 -1.52
C ARG A 307 6.69 -6.52 -2.81
N THR A 308 5.62 -6.97 -3.44
CA THR A 308 5.19 -6.48 -4.76
C THR A 308 3.69 -6.18 -4.78
N ALA A 309 3.34 -5.02 -5.35
CA ALA A 309 1.97 -4.69 -5.72
C ALA A 309 1.83 -4.82 -7.24
N VAL A 310 0.87 -5.63 -7.70
CA VAL A 310 0.61 -5.88 -9.10
C VAL A 310 -0.86 -5.70 -9.45
N VAL A 311 -1.11 -5.29 -10.69
CA VAL A 311 -2.45 -5.23 -11.27
C VAL A 311 -2.51 -6.14 -12.49
N PHE A 312 -3.56 -6.94 -12.55
CA PHE A 312 -3.98 -7.71 -13.71
C PHE A 312 -5.26 -7.11 -14.29
N VAL A 313 -5.42 -7.19 -15.60
CA VAL A 313 -6.57 -6.65 -16.33
C VAL A 313 -7.13 -7.66 -17.31
N GLY A 314 -8.45 -7.70 -17.41
CA GLY A 314 -9.17 -8.37 -18.50
C GLY A 314 -9.15 -7.49 -19.74
N ARG A 315 -9.03 -8.11 -20.92
CA ARG A 315 -9.11 -7.37 -22.19
C ARG A 315 -10.46 -6.66 -22.31
N PRO A 316 -10.53 -5.47 -22.90
CA PRO A 316 -11.81 -4.85 -23.26
C PRO A 316 -12.56 -5.76 -24.24
N SER A 317 -13.87 -5.96 -24.07
CA SER A 317 -14.72 -6.45 -25.16
C SER A 317 -14.53 -5.52 -26.36
N PRO A 318 -14.43 -6.06 -27.59
CA PRO A 318 -14.69 -5.25 -28.77
C PRO A 318 -16.07 -4.61 -28.57
N ALA A 319 -16.16 -3.29 -28.68
CA ALA A 319 -17.45 -2.63 -28.73
C ALA A 319 -18.25 -3.25 -29.89
N HIS A 320 -19.36 -3.91 -29.57
CA HIS A 320 -20.33 -4.36 -30.56
C HIS A 320 -21.16 -3.17 -31.08
#